data_AF-A0A0M9FYJ2-F1
#
_entry.id   AF-A0A0M9FYJ2-F1
#
_cell.length_a   1.000
_cell.length_b   1.000
_cell.length_c   1.000
_cell.angle_alpha   90.00
_cell.angle_beta   90.00
_cell.angle_gamma   90.00
#
_symmetry.space_group_name_H-M   'P 1'
#
loop_
_entity.id
_entity.type
_entity.pdbx_description
1 polymer ?
#
loop_
_entity_poly.entity_id
_entity_poly.type
_entity_poly.pdbx_seq_one_letter_code
_entity_poly.pdbx_strand_id
1 'polypeptide(L)'
;MPRYPALTPAQEKKVTELVSLLEKTYNPLPPHLQSIQQFMTGDGADTSTPLNPIREYCYCFLISREWNLHEAFEMLQLAVDYRGQNQLDTRAEFPSALSCKGWDQDEVRRALGKEARSTDQRLDRLCAGIAPFFSYGFHKWDKFGQPVLYMAVGSIDEAGLLKKLRQMANVGQSGEAVMWEVVQHSLGIDEQLQYYQQLQYNAGALKVDAADGLIRSTTLVIDLKGLTYKMLWKPALDLFMNTLREIFKYYSQCVYQILIVNSPAMVMFAYKIVRGVLPPGVQQKVHIVNAQDTNAAIRKFIDEVNIPDVFGGTCHCPGGCIEGYDPAHRRRKDKESVSSTSEAASNDATGVATEDISLKAGQQHKRVFSLNAGESVVWEFVSSDGTDVTFVKCFVPEKAAKEMNWERVSVSKLEMYVVSRENPSEGSDEYTATANGVLVLVWDNKKSWFTAKHLQMKLFKQAPEQSSP
;
A
#
# COMPACT_ATOMS: atom_id res chain seq x y z
N MET A 1 4.01 24.36 -22.38
CA MET A 1 3.04 25.09 -21.54
C MET A 1 3.59 25.12 -20.14
N PRO A 2 3.47 26.23 -19.40
CA PRO A 2 3.93 26.29 -18.01
C PRO A 2 3.19 25.25 -17.16
N ARG A 3 3.87 24.65 -16.18
CA ARG A 3 3.29 23.67 -15.25
C ARG A 3 2.17 24.27 -14.41
N TYR A 4 2.32 25.55 -14.09
CA TYR A 4 1.39 26.36 -13.33
C TYR A 4 0.83 27.47 -14.23
N PRO A 5 -0.46 27.41 -14.62
CA PRO A 5 -1.10 28.51 -15.34
C PRO A 5 -1.06 29.81 -14.51
N ALA A 6 -0.89 30.94 -15.19
CA ALA A 6 -0.94 32.25 -14.53
C ALA A 6 -2.29 32.44 -13.83
N LEU A 7 -2.25 32.87 -12.57
CA LEU A 7 -3.46 33.09 -11.77
C LEU A 7 -4.09 34.43 -12.11
N THR A 8 -5.41 34.43 -12.27
CA THR A 8 -6.19 35.66 -12.32
C THR A 8 -6.20 36.35 -10.94
N PRO A 9 -6.42 37.68 -10.86
CA PRO A 9 -6.54 38.36 -9.57
C PRO A 9 -7.60 37.76 -8.64
N ALA A 10 -8.71 37.25 -9.19
CA ALA A 10 -9.75 36.57 -8.41
C ALA A 10 -9.28 35.23 -7.84
N GLN A 11 -8.46 34.48 -8.59
CA GLN A 11 -7.86 33.24 -8.14
C GLN A 11 -6.82 33.48 -7.05
N GLU A 12 -5.95 34.48 -7.22
CA GLU A 12 -4.98 34.87 -6.17
C GLU A 12 -5.68 35.27 -4.88
N LYS A 13 -6.81 36.01 -4.98
CA LYS A 13 -7.62 36.35 -3.82
C LYS A 13 -8.12 35.11 -3.08
N LYS A 14 -8.64 34.11 -3.81
CA LYS A 14 -9.11 32.85 -3.22
C LYS A 14 -7.99 32.05 -2.54
N VAL A 15 -6.79 32.03 -3.13
CA VAL A 15 -5.62 31.41 -2.48
C VAL A 15 -5.34 32.09 -1.15
N THR A 16 -5.28 33.42 -1.12
CA THR A 16 -5.05 34.19 0.11
C THR A 16 -6.17 33.98 1.15
N GLU A 17 -7.44 33.93 0.72
CA GLU A 17 -8.57 33.61 1.61
C GLU A 17 -8.45 32.21 2.21
N LEU A 18 -8.06 31.20 1.43
CA LEU A 18 -7.89 29.84 1.92
C LEU A 18 -6.70 29.70 2.87
N VAL A 19 -5.58 30.38 2.60
CA VAL A 19 -4.43 30.44 3.51
C VAL A 19 -4.85 31.04 4.86
N SER A 20 -5.62 32.13 4.85
CA SER A 20 -6.12 32.75 6.08
C SER A 20 -7.05 31.82 6.87
N LEU A 21 -7.91 31.05 6.19
CA LEU A 21 -8.74 30.03 6.83
C LEU A 21 -7.89 28.93 7.47
N LEU A 22 -6.91 28.40 6.73
CA LEU A 22 -5.97 27.39 7.22
C LEU A 22 -5.26 27.86 8.50
N GLU A 23 -4.63 29.03 8.48
CA GLU A 23 -3.87 29.56 9.62
C GLU A 23 -4.76 29.88 10.83
N LYS A 24 -6.00 30.32 10.59
CA LYS A 24 -6.97 30.57 11.68
C LYS A 24 -7.43 29.27 12.32
N THR A 25 -7.60 28.21 11.55
CA THR A 25 -8.09 26.92 12.03
C THR A 25 -6.99 26.09 12.68
N TYR A 26 -5.77 26.17 12.16
CA TYR A 26 -4.62 25.41 12.66
C TYR A 26 -3.51 26.35 13.12
N ASN A 27 -3.44 26.58 14.43
CA ASN A 27 -2.36 27.31 15.08
C ASN A 27 -1.80 26.51 16.27
N PRO A 28 -0.58 25.94 16.15
CA PRO A 28 0.32 26.02 15.00
C PRO A 28 -0.23 25.27 13.77
N LEU A 29 0.34 25.55 12.59
CA LEU A 29 0.00 24.83 11.34
C LEU A 29 0.16 23.31 11.50
N PRO A 30 -0.49 22.48 10.67
CA PRO A 30 -0.28 21.04 10.69
C PRO A 30 1.19 20.63 10.49
N PRO A 31 1.66 19.50 11.06
CA PRO A 31 3.08 19.13 11.06
C PRO A 31 3.74 19.07 9.68
N HIS A 32 3.06 18.54 8.66
CA HIS A 32 3.59 18.55 7.29
C HIS A 32 3.76 19.97 6.74
N LEU A 33 2.83 20.88 7.05
CA LEU A 33 2.92 22.27 6.58
C LEU A 33 4.06 23.03 7.26
N GLN A 34 4.29 22.79 8.55
CA GLN A 34 5.48 23.32 9.23
C GLN A 34 6.76 22.78 8.58
N SER A 35 6.79 21.48 8.28
CA SER A 35 7.95 20.81 7.68
C SER A 35 8.27 21.36 6.29
N ILE A 36 7.27 21.72 5.48
CA ILE A 36 7.53 22.23 4.12
C ILE A 36 7.90 23.71 4.08
N GLN A 37 7.67 24.48 5.15
CA GLN A 37 8.07 25.89 5.22
C GLN A 37 9.58 26.07 5.09
N GLN A 38 10.37 25.08 5.50
CA GLN A 38 11.83 25.11 5.35
C GLN A 38 12.29 25.13 3.89
N PHE A 39 11.42 24.78 2.93
CA PHE A 39 11.74 24.79 1.50
C PHE A 39 11.42 26.12 0.81
N MET A 40 10.90 27.10 1.55
CA MET A 40 10.61 28.44 1.02
C MET A 40 11.93 29.15 0.65
N THR A 41 11.99 29.69 -0.56
CA THR A 41 13.12 30.50 -1.03
C THR A 41 12.70 31.97 -1.15
N GLY A 42 13.39 32.88 -0.45
CA GLY A 42 13.12 34.34 -0.51
C GLY A 42 12.28 34.89 0.66
N ASP A 43 11.97 36.19 0.63
CA ASP A 43 11.11 36.86 1.60
C ASP A 43 9.66 36.44 1.35
N GLY A 44 9.14 35.49 2.13
CA GLY A 44 7.91 34.73 1.89
C GLY A 44 6.61 35.50 1.57
N ALA A 45 6.58 36.82 1.73
CA ALA A 45 5.45 37.68 1.38
C ALA A 45 5.34 37.96 -0.13
N ASP A 46 6.46 38.07 -0.85
CA ASP A 46 6.49 38.43 -2.29
C ASP A 46 6.67 37.21 -3.21
N THR A 47 6.77 36.01 -2.64
CA THR A 47 6.94 34.76 -3.39
C THR A 47 5.64 34.39 -4.10
N SER A 48 5.71 34.13 -5.42
CA SER A 48 4.56 33.72 -6.21
C SER A 48 3.92 32.43 -5.68
N THR A 49 2.61 32.28 -5.86
CA THR A 49 1.85 31.13 -5.36
C THR A 49 2.48 29.76 -5.70
N PRO A 50 2.94 29.48 -6.94
CA PRO A 50 3.58 28.20 -7.27
C PRO A 50 4.90 27.91 -6.56
N LEU A 51 5.57 28.93 -6.00
CA LEU A 51 6.87 28.83 -5.34
C LEU A 51 6.77 28.96 -3.81
N ASN A 52 5.63 29.37 -3.29
CA ASN A 52 5.37 29.46 -1.85
C ASN A 52 4.71 28.16 -1.35
N PRO A 53 5.36 27.35 -0.49
CA PRO A 53 4.85 26.03 -0.11
C PRO A 53 3.44 26.02 0.51
N ILE A 54 3.08 27.06 1.28
CA ILE A 54 1.76 27.13 1.92
C ILE A 54 0.70 27.56 0.91
N ARG A 55 1.02 28.57 0.08
CA ARG A 55 0.10 29.03 -0.97
C ARG A 55 -0.12 27.96 -2.03
N GLU A 56 0.92 27.25 -2.45
CA GLU A 56 0.89 26.15 -3.41
C GLU A 56 0.01 25.01 -2.89
N TYR A 57 0.14 24.65 -1.61
CA TYR A 57 -0.73 23.67 -0.97
C TYR A 57 -2.20 24.08 -1.07
N CYS A 58 -2.57 25.30 -0.65
CA CYS A 58 -3.94 25.81 -0.77
C CYS A 58 -4.43 25.87 -2.22
N TYR A 59 -3.57 26.29 -3.16
CA TYR A 59 -3.86 26.32 -4.59
C TYR A 59 -4.24 24.93 -5.14
N CYS A 60 -3.53 23.88 -4.73
CA CYS A 60 -3.81 22.51 -5.14
C CYS A 60 -5.22 22.03 -4.74
N PHE A 61 -5.69 22.38 -3.54
CA PHE A 61 -7.06 22.10 -3.11
C PHE A 61 -8.10 22.93 -3.88
N LEU A 62 -7.82 24.21 -4.12
CA LEU A 62 -8.72 25.07 -4.90
C LEU A 62 -8.93 24.56 -6.32
N ILE A 63 -7.88 24.16 -7.04
CA ILE A 63 -8.05 23.57 -8.38
C ILE A 63 -8.85 22.28 -8.31
N SER A 64 -8.58 21.45 -7.30
CA SER A 64 -9.24 20.15 -7.12
C SER A 64 -10.74 20.27 -6.81
N ARG A 65 -11.20 21.47 -6.48
CA ARG A 65 -12.61 21.81 -6.21
C ARG A 65 -13.09 22.98 -7.07
N GLU A 66 -12.53 23.12 -8.27
CA GLU A 66 -12.99 24.10 -9.27
C GLU A 66 -13.09 25.54 -8.73
N TRP A 67 -12.13 25.90 -7.87
CA TRP A 67 -12.06 27.18 -7.17
C TRP A 67 -13.22 27.45 -6.20
N ASN A 68 -13.97 26.43 -5.77
CA ASN A 68 -14.92 26.54 -4.66
C ASN A 68 -14.14 26.56 -3.34
N LEU A 69 -14.14 27.72 -2.66
CA LEU A 69 -13.38 27.93 -1.43
C LEU A 69 -13.82 27.00 -0.29
N HIS A 70 -15.12 26.79 -0.14
CA HIS A 70 -15.67 25.99 0.95
C HIS A 70 -15.33 24.51 0.78
N GLU A 71 -15.62 23.96 -0.40
CA GLU A 71 -15.31 22.55 -0.71
C GLU A 71 -13.78 22.29 -0.68
N ALA A 72 -12.97 23.26 -1.12
CA ALA A 72 -11.52 23.17 -1.05
C ALA A 72 -11.03 23.10 0.41
N PHE A 73 -11.62 23.92 1.29
CA PHE A 73 -11.29 23.91 2.70
C PHE A 73 -11.73 22.60 3.39
N GLU A 74 -12.93 22.09 3.10
CA GLU A 74 -13.38 20.79 3.61
C GLU A 74 -12.48 19.64 3.18
N MET A 75 -12.08 19.60 1.89
CA MET A 75 -11.12 18.61 1.40
C MET A 75 -9.76 18.74 2.09
N LEU A 76 -9.30 19.97 2.33
CA LEU A 76 -8.05 20.23 3.05
C LEU A 76 -8.12 19.68 4.48
N GLN A 77 -9.19 19.95 5.21
CA GLN A 77 -9.37 19.45 6.58
C GLN A 77 -9.40 17.92 6.60
N LEU A 78 -10.12 17.29 5.66
CA LEU A 78 -10.14 15.85 5.50
C LEU A 78 -8.73 15.26 5.27
N ALA A 79 -7.90 15.93 4.46
CA ALA A 79 -6.52 15.51 4.23
C ALA A 79 -5.66 15.66 5.50
N VAL A 80 -5.79 16.78 6.23
CA VAL A 80 -5.08 17.00 7.50
C VAL A 80 -5.43 15.92 8.53
N ASP A 81 -6.72 15.64 8.71
CA ASP A 81 -7.20 14.63 9.67
C ASP A 81 -6.70 13.23 9.29
N TYR A 82 -6.74 12.90 7.99
CA TYR A 82 -6.22 11.63 7.49
C TYR A 82 -4.71 11.47 7.74
N ARG A 83 -3.92 12.52 7.48
CA ARG A 83 -2.48 12.52 7.78
C ARG A 83 -2.21 12.25 9.26
N GLY A 84 -2.97 12.91 10.14
CA GLY A 84 -2.87 12.74 11.60
C GLY A 84 -3.24 11.32 12.05
N GLN A 85 -4.39 10.81 11.62
CA GLN A 85 -4.87 9.46 11.97
C GLN A 85 -3.90 8.35 11.53
N ASN A 86 -3.20 8.56 10.40
CA ASN A 86 -2.26 7.59 9.85
C ASN A 86 -0.80 7.88 10.21
N GLN A 87 -0.55 8.94 10.98
CA GLN A 87 0.79 9.38 11.40
C GLN A 87 1.76 9.57 10.23
N LEU A 88 1.28 10.08 9.08
CA LEU A 88 2.07 10.12 7.84
C LEU A 88 3.34 10.96 7.98
N ASP A 89 3.27 12.04 8.77
CA ASP A 89 4.34 13.04 8.89
C ASP A 89 5.53 12.56 9.73
N THR A 90 5.37 11.51 10.53
CA THR A 90 6.41 10.96 11.40
C THR A 90 6.99 9.65 10.88
N ARG A 91 6.47 9.12 9.77
CA ARG A 91 6.95 7.85 9.21
C ARG A 91 8.39 7.94 8.71
N ALA A 92 9.13 6.88 9.02
CA ALA A 92 10.39 6.56 8.38
C ALA A 92 10.09 5.72 7.13
N GLU A 93 10.40 6.26 5.95
CA GLU A 93 10.11 5.59 4.67
C GLU A 93 11.33 4.86 4.11
N PHE A 94 12.52 5.33 4.49
CA PHE A 94 13.80 4.80 4.02
C PHE A 94 14.55 4.05 5.13
N PRO A 95 15.17 2.90 4.84
CA PRO A 95 15.34 2.33 3.50
C PRO A 95 14.04 1.71 2.96
N SER A 96 13.68 1.99 1.71
CA SER A 96 12.36 1.71 1.13
C SER A 96 12.00 0.23 1.09
N ALA A 97 10.72 -0.12 1.30
CA ALA A 97 10.16 -1.45 1.02
C ALA A 97 9.78 -1.62 -0.47
N LEU A 98 10.31 -0.76 -1.34
CA LEU A 98 10.05 -0.71 -2.78
C LEU A 98 11.34 -0.48 -3.52
N SER A 99 11.38 -0.87 -4.80
CA SER A 99 12.49 -0.49 -5.67
C SER A 99 12.53 1.03 -5.80
N CYS A 100 13.66 1.64 -5.43
CA CYS A 100 13.89 3.07 -5.49
C CYS A 100 15.34 3.29 -5.89
N LYS A 101 15.54 3.72 -7.14
CA LYS A 101 16.83 3.86 -7.82
C LYS A 101 17.03 5.32 -8.25
N GLY A 102 18.29 5.76 -8.23
CA GLY A 102 18.64 7.15 -8.57
C GLY A 102 18.92 8.04 -7.36
N TRP A 103 18.74 7.53 -6.13
CA TRP A 103 19.04 8.25 -4.90
C TRP A 103 19.81 7.38 -3.92
N ASP A 104 20.70 8.00 -3.14
CA ASP A 104 21.19 7.43 -1.90
C ASP A 104 20.10 7.62 -0.83
N GLN A 105 19.43 6.52 -0.47
CA GLN A 105 18.30 6.57 0.47
C GLN A 105 18.70 6.99 1.89
N ASP A 106 19.95 6.71 2.29
CA ASP A 106 20.48 7.15 3.59
C ASP A 106 20.79 8.65 3.57
N GLU A 107 21.23 9.19 2.44
CA GLU A 107 21.35 10.64 2.27
C GLU A 107 19.97 11.31 2.28
N VAL A 108 18.99 10.80 1.54
CA VAL A 108 17.63 11.35 1.47
C VAL A 108 17.02 11.49 2.86
N ARG A 109 17.00 10.40 3.66
CA ARG A 109 16.43 10.47 5.02
C ARG A 109 17.18 11.44 5.93
N ARG A 110 18.53 11.49 5.84
CA ARG A 110 19.34 12.40 6.68
C ARG A 110 19.09 13.85 6.32
N ALA A 111 19.03 14.17 5.02
CA ALA A 111 18.73 15.51 4.54
C ALA A 111 17.34 16.00 4.99
N LEU A 112 16.39 15.08 5.17
CA LEU A 112 15.03 15.37 5.64
C LEU A 112 14.86 15.23 7.17
N GLY A 113 15.92 14.92 7.91
CA GLY A 113 15.85 14.70 9.37
C GLY A 113 14.98 13.51 9.78
N LYS A 114 14.89 12.48 8.94
CA LYS A 114 14.09 11.27 9.17
C LYS A 114 14.92 10.13 9.73
N GLU A 115 14.34 9.42 10.69
CA GLU A 115 14.88 8.17 11.21
C GLU A 115 14.95 7.09 10.14
N ALA A 116 15.82 6.11 10.35
CA ALA A 116 15.87 4.93 9.50
C ALA A 116 14.68 4.01 9.80
N ARG A 117 14.02 3.54 8.75
CA ARG A 117 12.92 2.58 8.84
C ARG A 117 13.45 1.21 9.24
N SER A 118 12.81 0.56 10.21
CA SER A 118 13.06 -0.85 10.52
C SER A 118 12.66 -1.73 9.32
N THR A 119 13.55 -2.64 8.93
CA THR A 119 13.30 -3.62 7.85
C THR A 119 12.75 -4.93 8.41
N ASP A 120 12.42 -5.86 7.51
CA ASP A 120 11.86 -7.18 7.84
C ASP A 120 10.52 -7.12 8.58
N GLN A 121 9.79 -6.02 8.38
CA GLN A 121 8.49 -5.77 9.00
C GLN A 121 7.35 -6.30 8.13
N ARG A 122 6.11 -6.14 8.63
CA ARG A 122 4.90 -6.49 7.88
C ARG A 122 4.93 -5.91 6.47
N LEU A 123 5.23 -4.63 6.35
CA LEU A 123 5.25 -3.93 5.07
C LEU A 123 6.25 -4.54 4.07
N ASP A 124 7.46 -4.89 4.50
CA ASP A 124 8.44 -5.57 3.64
C ASP A 124 7.91 -6.91 3.13
N ARG A 125 7.18 -7.66 3.99
CA ARG A 125 6.51 -8.91 3.58
C ARG A 125 5.36 -8.68 2.61
N LEU A 126 4.58 -7.61 2.79
CA LEU A 126 3.52 -7.24 1.86
C LEU A 126 4.10 -6.90 0.49
N CYS A 127 5.08 -5.99 0.43
CA CYS A 127 5.73 -5.59 -0.81
C CYS A 127 6.40 -6.76 -1.52
N ALA A 128 7.15 -7.61 -0.79
CA ALA A 128 7.76 -8.81 -1.35
C ALA A 128 6.72 -9.83 -1.83
N GLY A 129 5.57 -9.92 -1.15
CA GLY A 129 4.46 -10.79 -1.55
C GLY A 129 3.71 -10.32 -2.79
N ILE A 130 3.71 -9.01 -3.09
CA ILE A 130 3.06 -8.40 -4.26
C ILE A 130 4.00 -8.32 -5.47
N ALA A 131 5.31 -8.15 -5.25
CA ALA A 131 6.31 -7.99 -6.30
C ALA A 131 6.25 -9.05 -7.45
N PRO A 132 5.87 -10.33 -7.22
CA PRO A 132 5.73 -11.30 -8.30
C PRO A 132 4.59 -11.01 -9.29
N PHE A 133 3.60 -10.19 -8.92
CA PHE A 133 2.43 -9.93 -9.75
C PHE A 133 2.63 -8.78 -10.73
N PHE A 134 3.37 -7.75 -10.32
CA PHE A 134 3.78 -6.64 -11.18
C PHE A 134 5.01 -5.96 -10.61
N SER A 135 5.85 -5.43 -11.51
CA SER A 135 7.01 -4.63 -11.11
C SER A 135 6.61 -3.17 -10.99
N TYR A 136 7.03 -2.53 -9.91
CA TYR A 136 6.85 -1.10 -9.69
C TYR A 136 7.93 -0.52 -8.80
N GLY A 137 8.25 0.74 -9.02
CA GLY A 137 9.27 1.42 -8.23
C GLY A 137 9.64 2.79 -8.79
N PHE A 138 10.28 3.59 -7.93
CA PHE A 138 10.79 4.89 -8.31
C PHE A 138 12.14 4.74 -9.02
N HIS A 139 12.29 5.45 -10.13
CA HIS A 139 13.53 5.48 -10.88
C HIS A 139 13.81 6.91 -11.36
N LYS A 140 14.71 7.60 -10.66
CA LYS A 140 15.17 8.95 -11.00
C LYS A 140 13.99 9.93 -11.20
N TRP A 141 14.22 11.00 -11.95
CA TRP A 141 13.30 12.12 -12.09
C TRP A 141 13.16 12.57 -13.55
N ASP A 142 12.08 13.31 -13.80
CA ASP A 142 11.79 13.93 -15.09
C ASP A 142 12.51 15.28 -15.28
N LYS A 143 12.30 15.93 -16.43
CA LYS A 143 12.95 17.21 -16.78
C LYS A 143 12.63 18.36 -15.83
N PHE A 144 11.60 18.21 -15.00
CA PHE A 144 11.11 19.19 -14.02
C PHE A 144 11.46 18.77 -12.58
N GLY A 145 12.29 17.72 -12.43
CA GLY A 145 12.75 17.20 -11.15
C GLY A 145 11.74 16.33 -10.41
N GLN A 146 10.55 16.07 -10.97
CA GLN A 146 9.54 15.22 -10.34
C GLN A 146 10.02 13.76 -10.34
N PRO A 147 9.91 13.01 -9.24
CA PRO A 147 10.19 11.58 -9.24
C PRO A 147 9.37 10.84 -10.30
N VAL A 148 9.97 9.80 -10.90
CA VAL A 148 9.29 8.96 -11.88
C VAL A 148 8.98 7.60 -11.26
N LEU A 149 7.68 7.27 -11.18
CA LEU A 149 7.19 5.95 -10.78
C LEU A 149 6.93 5.10 -12.04
N TYR A 150 7.68 4.02 -12.18
CA TYR A 150 7.44 3.02 -13.22
C TYR A 150 6.55 1.91 -12.70
N MET A 151 5.61 1.44 -13.51
CA MET A 151 4.75 0.28 -13.22
C MET A 151 4.58 -0.57 -14.48
N ALA A 152 4.92 -1.85 -14.42
CA ALA A 152 4.72 -2.81 -15.50
C ALA A 152 3.54 -3.73 -15.15
N VAL A 153 2.37 -3.47 -15.75
CA VAL A 153 1.10 -4.09 -15.36
C VAL A 153 0.52 -5.03 -16.43
N GLY A 154 1.22 -5.21 -17.55
CA GLY A 154 0.70 -5.94 -18.70
C GLY A 154 0.52 -7.45 -18.52
N SER A 155 1.06 -8.09 -17.47
CA SER A 155 0.92 -9.55 -17.29
C SER A 155 0.55 -9.95 -15.87
N ILE A 156 -0.24 -9.10 -15.19
CA ILE A 156 -0.73 -9.39 -13.84
C ILE A 156 -1.60 -10.66 -13.87
N ASP A 157 -1.31 -11.61 -12.98
CA ASP A 157 -2.28 -12.64 -12.58
C ASP A 157 -3.26 -12.02 -11.57
N GLU A 158 -4.38 -11.47 -12.06
CA GLU A 158 -5.28 -10.68 -11.22
C GLU A 158 -5.97 -11.54 -10.13
N ALA A 159 -6.31 -12.79 -10.48
CA ALA A 159 -6.91 -13.73 -9.55
C ALA A 159 -5.90 -14.14 -8.46
N GLY A 160 -4.65 -14.41 -8.86
CA GLY A 160 -3.56 -14.67 -7.93
C GLY A 160 -3.27 -13.49 -7.02
N LEU A 161 -3.25 -12.26 -7.55
CA LEU A 161 -3.00 -11.04 -6.75
C LEU A 161 -4.09 -10.85 -5.69
N LEU A 162 -5.37 -10.92 -6.08
CA LEU A 162 -6.48 -10.80 -5.13
C LEU A 162 -6.45 -11.89 -4.06
N LYS A 163 -6.11 -13.13 -4.45
CA LYS A 163 -5.93 -14.22 -3.50
C LYS A 163 -4.77 -13.93 -2.53
N LYS A 164 -3.63 -13.46 -3.04
CA LYS A 164 -2.46 -13.14 -2.24
C LYS A 164 -2.73 -12.00 -1.25
N LEU A 165 -3.41 -10.94 -1.68
CA LEU A 165 -3.80 -9.82 -0.82
C LEU A 165 -4.66 -10.30 0.36
N ARG A 166 -5.65 -11.17 0.09
CA ARG A 166 -6.48 -11.78 1.15
C ARG A 166 -5.66 -12.63 2.12
N GLN A 167 -4.73 -13.44 1.60
CA GLN A 167 -3.86 -14.27 2.44
C GLN A 167 -2.91 -13.45 3.33
N MET A 168 -2.54 -12.23 2.93
CA MET A 168 -1.65 -11.35 3.70
C MET A 168 -2.39 -10.41 4.66
N ALA A 169 -3.72 -10.34 4.55
CA ALA A 169 -4.56 -9.53 5.43
C ALA A 169 -4.37 -9.93 6.90
N ASN A 170 -4.61 -9.00 7.81
CA ASN A 170 -4.97 -9.38 9.18
C ASN A 170 -6.41 -9.93 9.20
N VAL A 171 -6.79 -10.66 10.24
CA VAL A 171 -8.19 -11.10 10.37
C VAL A 171 -9.09 -9.86 10.45
N GLY A 172 -10.18 -9.83 9.68
CA GLY A 172 -11.08 -8.67 9.57
C GLY A 172 -10.60 -7.58 8.61
N GLN A 173 -9.39 -7.69 8.06
CA GLN A 173 -8.88 -6.75 7.09
C GLN A 173 -9.21 -7.20 5.65
N SER A 174 -9.66 -6.26 4.82
CA SER A 174 -9.90 -6.54 3.40
C SER A 174 -8.59 -6.57 2.61
N GLY A 175 -8.59 -7.28 1.48
CA GLY A 175 -7.46 -7.24 0.54
C GLY A 175 -7.20 -5.84 -0.05
N GLU A 176 -8.24 -5.00 -0.14
CA GLU A 176 -8.10 -3.59 -0.56
C GLU A 176 -7.32 -2.77 0.47
N ALA A 177 -7.59 -2.98 1.76
CA ALA A 177 -6.84 -2.33 2.83
C ALA A 177 -5.37 -2.76 2.86
N VAL A 178 -5.08 -4.03 2.55
CA VAL A 178 -3.69 -4.51 2.38
C VAL A 178 -3.00 -3.82 1.21
N MET A 179 -3.69 -3.70 0.07
CA MET A 179 -3.16 -2.96 -1.08
C MET A 179 -2.91 -1.49 -0.72
N TRP A 180 -3.80 -0.89 0.08
CA TRP A 180 -3.68 0.48 0.52
C TRP A 180 -2.47 0.72 1.43
N GLU A 181 -2.11 -0.21 2.33
CA GLU A 181 -0.86 -0.12 3.11
C GLU A 181 0.38 0.07 2.20
N VAL A 182 0.41 -0.67 1.09
CA VAL A 182 1.52 -0.66 0.13
C VAL A 182 1.52 0.61 -0.72
N VAL A 183 0.34 1.08 -1.14
CA VAL A 183 0.20 2.35 -1.87
C VAL A 183 0.54 3.54 -0.98
N GLN A 184 0.10 3.53 0.28
CA GLN A 184 0.39 4.59 1.24
C GLN A 184 1.91 4.69 1.51
N HIS A 185 2.61 3.56 1.62
CA HIS A 185 4.08 3.52 1.67
C HIS A 185 4.71 4.11 0.40
N SER A 186 4.21 3.75 -0.78
CA SER A 186 4.69 4.32 -2.05
C SER A 186 4.52 5.83 -2.10
N LEU A 187 3.40 6.37 -1.63
CA LEU A 187 3.12 7.82 -1.57
C LEU A 187 4.03 8.52 -0.55
N GLY A 188 4.35 7.88 0.58
CA GLY A 188 5.29 8.41 1.57
C GLY A 188 6.72 8.51 1.03
N ILE A 189 7.21 7.48 0.34
CA ILE A 189 8.48 7.54 -0.39
C ILE A 189 8.48 8.71 -1.38
N ASP A 190 7.43 8.80 -2.20
CA ASP A 190 7.29 9.82 -3.24
C ASP A 190 7.41 11.23 -2.67
N GLU A 191 6.66 11.52 -1.62
CA GLU A 191 6.67 12.81 -0.93
C GLU A 191 8.08 13.16 -0.41
N GLN A 192 8.78 12.20 0.19
CA GLN A 192 10.15 12.42 0.65
C GLN A 192 11.13 12.63 -0.51
N LEU A 193 10.99 11.91 -1.62
CA LEU A 193 11.80 12.13 -2.81
C LEU A 193 11.55 13.53 -3.40
N GLN A 194 10.29 13.97 -3.48
CA GLN A 194 9.93 15.31 -3.94
C GLN A 194 10.58 16.40 -3.08
N TYR A 195 10.53 16.26 -1.75
CA TYR A 195 11.14 17.21 -0.82
C TYR A 195 12.67 17.23 -0.95
N TYR A 196 13.29 16.06 -1.05
CA TYR A 196 14.74 15.98 -1.26
C TYR A 196 15.15 16.62 -2.60
N GLN A 197 14.43 16.34 -3.68
CA GLN A 197 14.67 16.96 -4.98
C GLN A 197 14.53 18.49 -4.91
N GLN A 198 13.54 19.01 -4.18
CA GLN A 198 13.39 20.44 -3.95
C GLN A 198 14.60 21.03 -3.20
N LEU A 199 15.12 20.36 -2.17
CA LEU A 199 16.34 20.78 -1.47
C LEU A 199 17.54 20.84 -2.40
N GLN A 200 17.74 19.80 -3.21
CA GLN A 200 18.84 19.74 -4.17
C GLN A 200 18.71 20.82 -5.24
N TYR A 201 17.49 21.14 -5.68
CA TYR A 201 17.24 22.23 -6.62
C TYR A 201 17.56 23.59 -6.00
N ASN A 202 17.07 23.85 -4.78
CA ASN A 202 17.34 25.10 -4.06
C ASN A 202 18.83 25.30 -3.78
N ALA A 203 19.57 24.22 -3.49
CA ALA A 203 21.02 24.23 -3.32
C ALA A 203 21.80 24.37 -4.65
N GLY A 204 21.12 24.33 -5.79
CA GLY A 204 21.73 24.37 -7.12
C GLY A 204 22.44 23.09 -7.54
N ALA A 205 22.32 22.00 -6.78
CA ALA A 205 22.91 20.69 -7.07
C ALA A 205 22.09 19.91 -8.12
N LEU A 206 20.76 20.09 -8.13
CA LEU A 206 19.89 19.52 -9.16
C LEU A 206 19.65 20.54 -10.28
N LYS A 207 20.04 20.19 -11.51
CA LYS A 207 19.83 21.03 -12.72
C LYS A 207 18.62 20.51 -13.50
N VAL A 208 17.46 21.14 -13.30
CA VAL A 208 16.18 20.80 -13.93
C VAL A 208 15.38 22.07 -14.21
N ASP A 209 14.35 21.98 -15.05
CA ASP A 209 13.45 23.09 -15.35
C ASP A 209 12.34 23.21 -14.29
N ALA A 210 12.69 23.61 -13.06
CA ALA A 210 11.74 23.75 -11.96
C ALA A 210 11.46 25.22 -11.57
N ALA A 211 11.76 26.17 -12.46
CA ALA A 211 11.64 27.61 -12.15
C ALA A 211 10.19 28.09 -12.01
N ASP A 212 9.23 27.40 -12.62
CA ASP A 212 7.81 27.79 -12.65
C ASP A 212 6.98 27.22 -11.49
N GLY A 213 7.58 26.47 -10.55
CA GLY A 213 6.92 26.01 -9.34
C GLY A 213 7.64 24.87 -8.61
N LEU A 214 7.11 24.46 -7.45
CA LEU A 214 7.75 23.45 -6.60
C LEU A 214 7.80 22.04 -7.24
N ILE A 215 8.68 21.20 -6.72
CA ILE A 215 8.74 19.75 -6.98
C ILE A 215 7.84 19.06 -5.95
N ARG A 216 6.60 18.74 -6.34
CA ARG A 216 5.50 18.29 -5.44
C ARG A 216 4.54 17.27 -6.06
N SER A 217 4.94 16.66 -7.16
CA SER A 217 4.10 15.75 -7.92
C SER A 217 4.96 14.68 -8.59
N THR A 218 4.30 13.78 -9.32
CA THR A 218 4.96 12.55 -9.78
C THR A 218 4.63 12.27 -11.23
N THR A 219 5.64 11.87 -12.00
CA THR A 219 5.43 11.32 -13.34
C THR A 219 5.26 9.81 -13.25
N LEU A 220 4.13 9.30 -13.74
CA LEU A 220 3.86 7.87 -13.79
C LEU A 220 4.12 7.35 -15.20
N VAL A 221 4.92 6.30 -15.33
CA VAL A 221 5.09 5.54 -16.56
C VAL A 221 4.49 4.15 -16.35
N ILE A 222 3.36 3.89 -17.02
CA ILE A 222 2.59 2.66 -16.87
C ILE A 222 2.73 1.85 -18.15
N ASP A 223 3.50 0.77 -18.09
CA ASP A 223 3.74 -0.14 -19.20
C ASP A 223 2.65 -1.22 -19.28
N LEU A 224 1.94 -1.20 -20.41
CA LEU A 224 0.85 -2.11 -20.73
C LEU A 224 1.26 -3.22 -21.70
N LYS A 225 2.55 -3.41 -21.96
CA LYS A 225 3.04 -4.49 -22.83
C LYS A 225 2.57 -5.86 -22.31
N GLY A 226 1.79 -6.57 -23.14
CA GLY A 226 1.25 -7.89 -22.81
C GLY A 226 -0.15 -7.87 -22.19
N LEU A 227 -0.73 -6.68 -21.94
CA LEU A 227 -2.01 -6.54 -21.28
C LEU A 227 -3.14 -7.26 -22.03
N THR A 228 -3.99 -7.95 -21.28
CA THR A 228 -5.11 -8.72 -21.83
C THR A 228 -6.44 -8.23 -21.26
N TYR A 229 -7.55 -8.66 -21.87
CA TYR A 229 -8.91 -8.37 -21.40
C TYR A 229 -9.22 -8.91 -19.99
N LYS A 230 -8.38 -9.79 -19.42
CA LYS A 230 -8.55 -10.30 -18.04
C LYS A 230 -8.52 -9.19 -16.99
N MET A 231 -7.81 -8.08 -17.26
CA MET A 231 -7.78 -6.93 -16.36
C MET A 231 -9.16 -6.28 -16.14
N LEU A 232 -10.09 -6.48 -17.08
CA LEU A 232 -11.45 -5.96 -16.99
C LEU A 232 -12.35 -6.86 -16.14
N TRP A 233 -11.81 -7.92 -15.56
CA TRP A 233 -12.48 -8.71 -14.55
C TRP A 233 -12.87 -7.80 -13.38
N LYS A 234 -14.16 -7.75 -13.10
CA LYS A 234 -14.76 -6.78 -12.18
C LYS A 234 -14.02 -6.64 -10.84
N PRO A 235 -13.66 -7.72 -10.12
CA PRO A 235 -12.92 -7.61 -8.86
C PRO A 235 -11.55 -6.92 -8.98
N ALA A 236 -10.80 -7.16 -10.07
CA ALA A 236 -9.52 -6.50 -10.29
C ALA A 236 -9.71 -5.01 -10.62
N LEU A 237 -10.71 -4.72 -11.45
CA LEU A 237 -11.08 -3.36 -11.81
C LEU A 237 -11.60 -2.57 -10.60
N ASP A 238 -12.41 -3.20 -9.73
CA ASP A 238 -12.91 -2.61 -8.49
C ASP A 238 -11.74 -2.27 -7.55
N LEU A 239 -10.78 -3.19 -7.34
CA LEU A 239 -9.56 -2.91 -6.55
C LEU A 239 -8.81 -1.69 -7.09
N PHE A 240 -8.58 -1.63 -8.41
CA PHE A 240 -7.87 -0.52 -9.05
C PHE A 240 -8.63 0.80 -8.88
N MET A 241 -9.92 0.82 -9.18
CA MET A 241 -10.76 2.03 -9.06
C MET A 241 -10.89 2.49 -7.60
N ASN A 242 -11.05 1.57 -6.64
CA ASN A 242 -11.13 1.90 -5.22
C ASN A 242 -9.80 2.49 -4.71
N THR A 243 -8.67 1.92 -5.15
CA THR A 243 -7.34 2.49 -4.86
C THR A 243 -7.23 3.92 -5.39
N LEU A 244 -7.62 4.18 -6.64
CA LEU A 244 -7.60 5.54 -7.20
C LEU A 244 -8.52 6.51 -6.46
N ARG A 245 -9.73 6.07 -6.07
CA ARG A 245 -10.65 6.89 -5.25
C ARG A 245 -9.99 7.29 -3.94
N GLU A 246 -9.34 6.35 -3.26
CA GLU A 246 -8.69 6.60 -1.98
C GLU A 246 -7.50 7.58 -2.13
N ILE A 247 -6.70 7.44 -3.20
CA ILE A 247 -5.63 8.41 -3.53
C ILE A 247 -6.21 9.81 -3.69
N PHE A 248 -7.18 10.00 -4.61
CA PHE A 248 -7.68 11.33 -4.94
C PHE A 248 -8.61 11.94 -3.88
N LYS A 249 -9.02 11.15 -2.88
CA LYS A 249 -9.73 11.64 -1.70
C LYS A 249 -8.82 12.48 -0.80
N TYR A 250 -7.56 12.10 -0.62
CA TYR A 250 -6.64 12.72 0.34
C TYR A 250 -5.45 13.45 -0.28
N TYR A 251 -4.99 13.03 -1.46
CA TYR A 251 -3.77 13.54 -2.09
C TYR A 251 -4.13 14.42 -3.29
N SER A 252 -4.35 15.72 -3.04
CA SER A 252 -4.65 16.70 -4.10
C SER A 252 -3.42 16.95 -4.99
N GLN A 253 -3.65 17.06 -6.30
CA GLN A 253 -2.63 17.38 -7.33
C GLN A 253 -1.31 16.56 -7.29
N CYS A 254 -1.29 15.35 -6.71
CA CYS A 254 -0.09 14.51 -6.61
C CYS A 254 0.48 13.97 -7.95
N VAL A 255 -0.24 14.14 -9.05
CA VAL A 255 0.16 13.64 -10.38
C VAL A 255 0.65 14.79 -11.26
N TYR A 256 1.86 14.66 -11.81
CA TYR A 256 2.39 15.54 -12.85
C TYR A 256 1.95 15.09 -14.24
N GLN A 257 2.31 13.87 -14.65
CA GLN A 257 1.94 13.25 -15.93
C GLN A 257 1.67 11.76 -15.74
N ILE A 258 0.76 11.20 -16.53
CA ILE A 258 0.55 9.74 -16.62
C ILE A 258 0.81 9.29 -18.05
N LEU A 259 1.93 8.62 -18.27
CA LEU A 259 2.33 8.05 -19.56
C LEU A 259 1.95 6.57 -19.58
N ILE A 260 0.84 6.24 -20.23
CA ILE A 260 0.38 4.88 -20.43
C ILE A 260 0.97 4.37 -21.75
N VAL A 261 2.01 3.56 -21.67
CA VAL A 261 2.87 3.18 -22.80
C VAL A 261 2.69 1.72 -23.22
N ASN A 262 3.16 1.38 -24.42
CA ASN A 262 2.94 0.09 -25.06
C ASN A 262 1.45 -0.35 -25.05
N SER A 263 0.54 0.63 -25.18
CA SER A 263 -0.89 0.42 -25.01
C SER A 263 -1.48 -0.37 -26.17
N PRO A 264 -2.11 -1.54 -25.94
CA PRO A 264 -2.94 -2.17 -26.95
C PRO A 264 -4.23 -1.37 -27.20
N ALA A 265 -4.85 -1.56 -28.36
CA ALA A 265 -6.05 -0.80 -28.75
C ALA A 265 -7.21 -0.91 -27.74
N MET A 266 -7.32 -2.03 -27.01
CA MET A 266 -8.33 -2.24 -25.98
C MET A 266 -8.28 -1.24 -24.81
N VAL A 267 -7.13 -0.59 -24.58
CA VAL A 267 -6.93 0.34 -23.46
C VAL A 267 -7.86 1.54 -23.55
N MET A 268 -8.25 1.96 -24.76
CA MET A 268 -9.23 3.04 -24.93
C MET A 268 -10.59 2.68 -24.34
N PHE A 269 -10.99 1.39 -24.38
CA PHE A 269 -12.20 0.92 -23.73
C PHE A 269 -12.03 0.86 -22.20
N ALA A 270 -10.91 0.31 -21.72
CA ALA A 270 -10.59 0.29 -20.29
C ALA A 270 -10.58 1.70 -19.68
N TYR A 271 -9.95 2.66 -20.36
CA TYR A 271 -9.89 4.05 -19.94
C TYR A 271 -11.28 4.69 -19.80
N LYS A 272 -12.22 4.39 -20.71
CA LYS A 272 -13.59 4.88 -20.59
C LYS A 272 -14.29 4.41 -19.32
N ILE A 273 -13.92 3.25 -18.79
CA ILE A 273 -14.48 2.72 -17.54
C ILE A 273 -13.86 3.42 -16.33
N VAL A 274 -12.53 3.57 -16.31
CA VAL A 274 -11.82 4.12 -15.13
C VAL A 274 -11.79 5.65 -15.06
N ARG A 275 -11.96 6.36 -16.19
CA ARG A 275 -11.82 7.83 -16.26
C ARG A 275 -12.73 8.58 -15.30
N GLY A 276 -13.90 8.03 -14.95
CA GLY A 276 -14.84 8.68 -14.03
C GLY A 276 -14.32 8.79 -12.59
N VAL A 277 -13.28 8.02 -12.24
CA VAL A 277 -12.60 8.09 -10.94
C VAL A 277 -11.50 9.14 -10.94
N LEU A 278 -10.99 9.53 -12.12
CA LEU A 278 -9.90 10.49 -12.24
C LEU A 278 -10.45 11.93 -12.17
N PRO A 279 -9.90 12.80 -11.30
CA PRO A 279 -10.23 14.22 -11.31
C PRO A 279 -10.01 14.84 -12.71
N PRO A 280 -10.79 15.86 -13.11
CA PRO A 280 -10.66 16.48 -14.43
C PRO A 280 -9.23 16.93 -14.76
N GLY A 281 -8.52 17.52 -13.79
CA GLY A 281 -7.12 17.91 -13.95
C GLY A 281 -6.16 16.73 -14.16
N VAL A 282 -6.48 15.55 -13.64
CA VAL A 282 -5.71 14.31 -13.87
C VAL A 282 -6.03 13.73 -15.25
N GLN A 283 -7.29 13.74 -15.68
CA GLN A 283 -7.67 13.26 -17.03
C GLN A 283 -6.90 13.98 -18.15
N GLN A 284 -6.59 15.26 -17.98
CA GLN A 284 -5.82 16.06 -18.94
C GLN A 284 -4.32 15.71 -18.97
N LYS A 285 -3.81 15.04 -17.93
CA LYS A 285 -2.41 14.61 -17.77
C LYS A 285 -2.18 13.19 -18.27
N VAL A 286 -3.21 12.51 -18.78
CA VAL A 286 -3.13 11.12 -19.28
C VAL A 286 -2.74 11.10 -20.75
N HIS A 287 -1.65 10.40 -21.05
CA HIS A 287 -1.17 10.15 -22.41
C HIS A 287 -1.24 8.64 -22.69
N ILE A 288 -2.15 8.21 -23.55
CA ILE A 288 -2.25 6.81 -23.97
C ILE A 288 -1.49 6.65 -25.28
N VAL A 289 -0.43 5.83 -25.25
CA VAL A 289 0.57 5.75 -26.31
C VAL A 289 0.73 4.29 -26.73
N ASN A 290 0.70 4.04 -28.04
CA ASN A 290 0.97 2.73 -28.62
C ASN A 290 2.47 2.35 -28.46
N ALA A 291 2.84 1.13 -28.84
CA ALA A 291 4.22 0.66 -28.71
C ALA A 291 5.20 1.43 -29.60
N GLN A 292 4.80 1.83 -30.81
CA GLN A 292 5.67 2.55 -31.76
C GLN A 292 6.07 3.94 -31.25
N ASP A 293 5.15 4.64 -30.59
CA ASP A 293 5.32 6.02 -30.14
C ASP A 293 5.83 6.12 -28.68
N THR A 294 6.00 4.98 -28.00
CA THR A 294 6.33 4.91 -26.57
C THR A 294 7.61 5.68 -26.23
N ASN A 295 8.73 5.37 -26.89
CA ASN A 295 10.02 6.00 -26.57
C ASN A 295 9.98 7.51 -26.82
N ALA A 296 9.33 7.93 -27.91
CA ALA A 296 9.17 9.35 -28.25
C ALA A 296 8.31 10.09 -27.21
N ALA A 297 7.24 9.46 -26.70
CA ALA A 297 6.40 10.04 -25.67
C ALA A 297 7.14 10.20 -24.33
N ILE A 298 7.89 9.18 -23.89
CA ILE A 298 8.67 9.24 -22.64
C ILE A 298 9.74 10.33 -22.72
N ARG A 299 10.49 10.42 -23.83
CA ARG A 299 11.56 11.43 -24.05
C ARG A 299 11.05 12.88 -24.09
N LYS A 300 9.75 13.12 -24.27
CA LYS A 300 9.19 14.47 -24.13
C LYS A 300 9.34 14.98 -22.71
N PHE A 301 9.12 14.12 -21.72
CA PHE A 301 9.04 14.50 -20.31
C PHE A 301 10.29 14.15 -19.51
N ILE A 302 11.00 13.08 -19.87
CA ILE A 302 12.16 12.56 -19.11
C ILE A 302 13.41 12.67 -19.98
N ASP A 303 14.52 13.09 -19.37
CA ASP A 303 15.82 13.11 -20.05
C ASP A 303 16.34 11.70 -20.32
N GLU A 304 16.99 11.51 -21.47
CA GLU A 304 17.39 10.18 -21.96
C GLU A 304 18.28 9.40 -20.97
N VAL A 305 19.14 10.12 -20.23
CA VAL A 305 20.01 9.57 -19.17
C VAL A 305 19.23 9.05 -17.95
N ASN A 306 17.99 9.51 -17.77
CA ASN A 306 17.11 9.09 -16.68
C ASN A 306 16.10 8.02 -17.11
N ILE A 307 15.97 7.76 -18.41
CA ILE A 307 15.08 6.72 -18.94
C ILE A 307 15.82 5.37 -18.90
N PRO A 308 15.19 4.30 -18.40
CA PRO A 308 15.68 2.93 -18.52
C PRO A 308 15.90 2.50 -19.98
N ASP A 309 16.95 1.73 -20.24
CA ASP A 309 17.26 1.14 -21.56
C ASP A 309 16.06 0.42 -22.23
N VAL A 310 15.27 -0.32 -21.45
CA VAL A 310 14.04 -1.01 -21.89
C VAL A 310 12.97 -0.06 -22.47
N PHE A 311 13.03 1.23 -22.14
CA PHE A 311 12.16 2.29 -22.66
C PHE A 311 12.90 3.24 -23.62
N GLY A 312 14.03 2.80 -24.16
CA GLY A 312 14.82 3.54 -25.14
C GLY A 312 15.63 4.69 -24.53
N GLY A 313 15.99 4.62 -23.25
CA GLY A 313 16.96 5.54 -22.65
C GLY A 313 18.38 5.00 -22.63
N THR A 314 19.26 5.65 -21.87
CA THR A 314 20.66 5.20 -21.68
C THR A 314 20.97 4.76 -20.26
N CYS A 315 19.98 4.77 -19.35
CA CYS A 315 20.19 4.37 -17.97
C CYS A 315 20.33 2.84 -17.84
N HIS A 316 21.43 2.41 -17.23
CA HIS A 316 21.70 1.03 -16.88
C HIS A 316 22.09 0.97 -15.39
N CYS A 317 21.17 0.50 -14.55
CA CYS A 317 21.44 0.32 -13.12
C CYS A 317 22.00 -1.08 -12.84
N PRO A 318 22.95 -1.21 -11.88
CA PRO A 318 23.30 -2.51 -11.32
C PRO A 318 22.07 -3.20 -10.73
N GLY A 319 21.84 -4.46 -11.13
CA GLY A 319 20.63 -5.20 -10.79
C GLY A 319 19.37 -4.49 -11.28
N GLY A 320 19.34 -4.12 -12.56
CA GLY A 320 18.16 -3.64 -13.28
C GLY A 320 17.61 -2.26 -12.86
N CYS A 321 16.98 -1.58 -13.83
CA CYS A 321 16.38 -0.26 -13.63
C CYS A 321 14.99 -0.32 -12.98
N ILE A 322 14.20 -1.35 -13.31
CA ILE A 322 12.81 -1.53 -12.87
C ILE A 322 12.64 -2.98 -12.42
N GLU A 323 13.29 -3.34 -11.33
CA GLU A 323 13.11 -4.64 -10.70
C GLU A 323 12.04 -4.58 -9.61
N GLY A 324 11.35 -5.70 -9.38
CA GLY A 324 10.46 -5.87 -8.24
C GLY A 324 11.25 -5.79 -6.92
N TYR A 325 10.56 -5.46 -5.84
CA TYR A 325 11.18 -5.41 -4.52
C TYR A 325 11.64 -6.80 -4.05
N ASP A 326 12.92 -6.93 -3.73
CA ASP A 326 13.51 -8.14 -3.13
C ASP A 326 14.23 -7.78 -1.81
N PRO A 327 13.71 -8.19 -0.64
CA PRO A 327 14.37 -7.95 0.64
C PRO A 327 15.70 -8.70 0.78
N ALA A 328 15.90 -9.81 0.05
CA ALA A 328 17.12 -10.60 0.11
C ALA A 328 18.30 -9.92 -0.59
N HIS A 329 18.05 -9.07 -1.58
CA HIS A 329 19.12 -8.33 -2.27
C HIS A 329 19.89 -7.41 -1.32
N ARG A 330 19.21 -6.77 -0.35
CA ARG A 330 19.87 -5.96 0.68
C ARG A 330 20.67 -6.79 1.66
N ARG A 331 20.11 -7.90 2.14
CA ARG A 331 20.83 -8.84 3.03
C ARG A 331 22.15 -9.33 2.42
N ARG A 332 22.23 -9.47 1.09
CA ARG A 332 23.49 -9.81 0.40
C ARG A 332 24.51 -8.65 0.44
N LYS A 333 24.05 -7.41 0.28
CA LYS A 333 24.90 -6.21 0.36
C LYS A 333 25.41 -5.94 1.78
N ASP A 334 24.59 -6.21 2.79
CA ASP A 334 24.97 -6.07 4.21
C ASP A 334 25.83 -7.25 4.70
N LYS A 335 25.65 -8.46 4.13
CA LYS A 335 26.52 -9.63 4.42
C LYS A 335 27.91 -9.52 3.79
N GLU A 336 28.11 -8.69 2.77
CA GLU A 336 29.46 -8.36 2.28
C GLU A 336 30.22 -7.39 3.22
N SER A 337 29.56 -6.81 4.24
CA SER A 337 30.19 -5.94 5.25
C SER A 337 30.24 -6.52 6.67
N VAL A 338 29.55 -7.63 6.98
CA VAL A 338 29.67 -8.33 8.29
C VAL A 338 29.48 -9.84 8.13
N SER A 339 30.43 -10.63 8.63
CA SER A 339 30.38 -12.10 8.57
C SER A 339 29.24 -12.71 9.39
N SER A 340 28.44 -13.54 8.70
CA SER A 340 27.76 -14.76 9.17
C SER A 340 27.21 -14.83 10.60
N THR A 341 25.88 -15.01 10.70
CA THR A 341 25.27 -16.08 11.53
C THR A 341 23.83 -16.42 11.11
N SER A 342 23.58 -17.74 11.06
CA SER A 342 22.36 -18.52 11.26
C SER A 342 20.97 -17.97 10.92
N GLU A 343 20.32 -18.62 9.96
CA GLU A 343 18.86 -18.69 9.82
C GLU A 343 18.29 -19.54 10.95
N ALA A 344 17.72 -18.87 11.97
CA ALA A 344 16.78 -19.50 12.88
C ALA A 344 15.37 -19.34 12.28
N ALA A 345 14.68 -20.46 12.08
CA ALA A 345 13.26 -20.48 11.74
C ALA A 345 12.48 -19.76 12.86
N SER A 346 11.82 -18.66 12.53
CA SER A 346 10.99 -17.91 13.46
C SER A 346 9.71 -18.70 13.74
N ASN A 347 9.63 -19.30 14.93
CA ASN A 347 8.40 -19.83 15.53
C ASN A 347 7.55 -18.67 16.07
N ASP A 348 6.98 -17.85 15.19
CA ASP A 348 6.12 -16.73 15.57
C ASP A 348 4.88 -16.65 14.69
N ALA A 349 3.84 -15.95 15.15
CA ALA A 349 2.60 -15.63 14.40
C ALA A 349 2.84 -14.98 13.01
N THR A 350 4.08 -14.56 12.75
CA THR A 350 4.53 -13.89 11.53
C THR A 350 4.67 -14.89 10.37
N GLY A 351 3.75 -14.81 9.41
CA GLY A 351 3.83 -15.58 8.15
C GLY A 351 2.70 -16.59 7.93
N VAL A 352 1.82 -16.78 8.91
CA VAL A 352 0.60 -17.58 8.74
C VAL A 352 -0.38 -16.84 7.83
N ALA A 353 -0.75 -17.49 6.72
CA ALA A 353 -1.71 -16.93 5.77
C ALA A 353 -3.11 -16.88 6.38
N THR A 354 -3.84 -15.81 6.11
CA THR A 354 -5.28 -15.75 6.39
C THR A 354 -6.02 -16.69 5.47
N GLU A 355 -6.92 -17.44 6.05
CA GLU A 355 -7.84 -18.29 5.33
C GLU A 355 -9.20 -17.60 5.21
N ASP A 356 -9.80 -17.63 4.02
CA ASP A 356 -11.18 -17.21 3.79
C ASP A 356 -12.03 -18.46 3.52
N ILE A 357 -13.00 -18.74 4.40
CA ILE A 357 -13.85 -19.91 4.34
C ILE A 357 -15.31 -19.48 4.16
N SER A 358 -15.98 -20.05 3.16
CA SER A 358 -17.43 -19.92 3.02
C SER A 358 -18.11 -21.18 3.52
N LEU A 359 -18.87 -21.05 4.60
CA LEU A 359 -19.57 -22.13 5.28
C LEU A 359 -21.06 -22.07 4.94
N LYS A 360 -21.53 -22.92 4.02
CA LYS A 360 -22.94 -22.93 3.63
C LYS A 360 -23.85 -23.40 4.76
N ALA A 361 -25.14 -23.07 4.68
CA ALA A 361 -26.15 -23.59 5.59
C ALA A 361 -26.04 -25.12 5.73
N GLY A 362 -26.08 -25.63 6.96
CA GLY A 362 -25.93 -27.06 7.24
C GLY A 362 -24.48 -27.58 7.30
N GLN A 363 -23.48 -26.78 6.91
CA GLN A 363 -22.09 -27.21 6.89
C GLN A 363 -21.35 -26.92 8.21
N GLN A 364 -20.25 -27.64 8.40
CA GLN A 364 -19.29 -27.41 9.47
C GLN A 364 -17.87 -27.38 8.89
N HIS A 365 -17.00 -26.59 9.52
CA HIS A 365 -15.58 -26.53 9.24
C HIS A 365 -14.81 -27.00 10.48
N LYS A 366 -13.83 -27.89 10.29
CA LYS A 366 -13.05 -28.49 11.38
C LYS A 366 -11.56 -28.25 11.15
N ARG A 367 -10.84 -27.87 12.21
CA ARG A 367 -9.38 -27.84 12.28
C ARG A 367 -8.94 -28.79 13.40
N VAL A 368 -7.96 -29.64 13.12
CA VAL A 368 -7.52 -30.72 14.00
C VAL A 368 -6.02 -30.58 14.24
N PHE A 369 -5.61 -30.53 15.50
CA PHE A 369 -4.22 -30.37 15.89
C PHE A 369 -3.83 -31.44 16.90
N SER A 370 -2.79 -32.22 16.59
CA SER A 370 -2.16 -33.11 17.56
C SER A 370 -1.21 -32.30 18.44
N LEU A 371 -1.39 -32.40 19.76
CA LEU A 371 -0.65 -31.63 20.76
C LEU A 371 -0.03 -32.56 21.80
N ASN A 372 1.22 -32.30 22.12
CA ASN A 372 1.89 -32.76 23.32
C ASN A 372 1.54 -31.84 24.49
N ALA A 373 1.70 -32.34 25.72
CA ALA A 373 1.55 -31.50 26.91
C ALA A 373 2.47 -30.26 26.83
N GLY A 374 1.91 -29.09 27.11
CA GLY A 374 2.57 -27.78 27.04
C GLY A 374 2.55 -27.12 25.66
N GLU A 375 2.18 -27.82 24.58
CA GLU A 375 2.00 -27.18 23.26
C GLU A 375 0.66 -26.45 23.19
N SER A 376 0.64 -25.37 22.43
CA SER A 376 -0.54 -24.52 22.28
C SER A 376 -1.02 -24.43 20.83
N VAL A 377 -2.30 -24.10 20.67
CA VAL A 377 -2.85 -23.60 19.41
C VAL A 377 -3.46 -22.23 19.68
N VAL A 378 -3.06 -21.25 18.87
CA VAL A 378 -3.65 -19.91 18.88
C VAL A 378 -4.50 -19.75 17.65
N TRP A 379 -5.65 -19.11 17.81
CA TRP A 379 -6.54 -18.78 16.72
C TRP A 379 -7.07 -17.37 16.85
N GLU A 380 -7.37 -16.80 15.69
CA GLU A 380 -8.14 -15.57 15.53
C GLU A 380 -9.10 -15.80 14.36
N PHE A 381 -10.37 -15.45 14.51
CA PHE A 381 -11.34 -15.47 13.42
C PHE A 381 -12.40 -14.38 13.55
N VAL A 382 -13.00 -14.01 12.42
CA VAL A 382 -14.16 -13.11 12.34
C VAL A 382 -15.13 -13.58 11.25
N SER A 383 -16.42 -13.40 11.49
CA SER A 383 -17.44 -13.49 10.44
C SER A 383 -17.50 -12.16 9.70
N SER A 384 -17.17 -12.16 8.41
CA SER A 384 -17.07 -10.96 7.59
C SER A 384 -18.38 -10.16 7.49
N ASP A 385 -19.51 -10.80 7.74
CA ASP A 385 -20.85 -10.19 7.76
C ASP A 385 -21.36 -9.89 9.18
N GLY A 386 -20.53 -10.09 10.20
CA GLY A 386 -20.88 -9.91 11.61
C GLY A 386 -21.86 -10.95 12.15
N THR A 387 -22.16 -12.02 11.41
CA THR A 387 -23.12 -13.03 11.86
C THR A 387 -22.49 -14.06 12.79
N ASP A 388 -23.19 -14.40 13.87
CA ASP A 388 -22.74 -15.39 14.86
C ASP A 388 -22.56 -16.78 14.25
N VAL A 389 -21.42 -17.42 14.48
CA VAL A 389 -21.17 -18.82 14.10
C VAL A 389 -21.08 -19.68 15.34
N THR A 390 -21.67 -20.89 15.34
CA THR A 390 -21.46 -21.80 16.47
C THR A 390 -20.00 -22.25 16.46
N PHE A 391 -19.25 -21.89 17.50
CA PHE A 391 -17.85 -22.26 17.68
C PHE A 391 -17.72 -23.26 18.82
N VAL A 392 -17.10 -24.41 18.55
CA VAL A 392 -16.92 -25.49 19.52
C VAL A 392 -15.45 -25.86 19.63
N LYS A 393 -14.94 -25.86 20.87
CA LYS A 393 -13.61 -26.34 21.22
C LYS A 393 -13.75 -27.73 21.83
N CYS A 394 -13.07 -28.73 21.29
CA CYS A 394 -13.01 -30.07 21.86
C CYS A 394 -11.56 -30.49 22.09
N PHE A 395 -11.26 -31.12 23.22
CA PHE A 395 -9.94 -31.72 23.45
C PHE A 395 -10.07 -33.20 23.80
N VAL A 396 -9.50 -34.06 22.95
CA VAL A 396 -9.57 -35.51 23.09
C VAL A 396 -8.22 -36.05 23.57
N PRO A 397 -8.14 -36.64 24.77
CA PRO A 397 -6.91 -37.22 25.29
C PRO A 397 -6.36 -38.32 24.39
N GLU A 398 -5.02 -38.49 24.37
CA GLU A 398 -4.30 -39.38 23.44
C GLU A 398 -4.88 -40.80 23.35
N LYS A 399 -5.29 -41.38 24.50
CA LYS A 399 -5.86 -42.74 24.55
C LYS A 399 -7.14 -42.87 23.72
N ALA A 400 -8.06 -41.91 23.84
CA ALA A 400 -9.30 -41.90 23.08
C ALA A 400 -9.08 -41.45 21.63
N ALA A 401 -8.11 -40.58 21.40
CA ALA A 401 -7.77 -40.06 20.08
C ALA A 401 -7.28 -41.14 19.10
N LYS A 402 -6.60 -42.19 19.60
CA LYS A 402 -6.03 -43.28 18.78
C LYS A 402 -7.06 -44.07 17.98
N GLU A 403 -8.31 -44.13 18.45
CA GLU A 403 -9.39 -44.90 17.81
C GLU A 403 -10.23 -44.05 16.85
N MET A 404 -9.93 -42.76 16.71
CA MET A 404 -10.73 -41.83 15.92
C MET A 404 -10.17 -41.62 14.51
N ASN A 405 -11.07 -41.57 13.53
CA ASN A 405 -10.77 -41.09 12.19
C ASN A 405 -11.15 -39.60 12.09
N TRP A 406 -10.15 -38.71 12.16
CA TRP A 406 -10.34 -37.26 12.25
C TRP A 406 -10.97 -36.61 11.01
N GLU A 407 -10.79 -37.20 9.83
CA GLU A 407 -11.43 -36.73 8.61
C GLU A 407 -12.96 -36.92 8.68
N ARG A 408 -13.40 -38.05 9.25
CA ARG A 408 -14.81 -38.48 9.24
C ARG A 408 -15.53 -38.32 10.58
N VAL A 409 -14.83 -37.98 11.66
CA VAL A 409 -15.44 -37.88 13.00
C VAL A 409 -16.57 -36.84 13.01
N SER A 410 -17.73 -37.22 13.55
CA SER A 410 -18.85 -36.31 13.76
C SER A 410 -18.69 -35.56 15.08
N VAL A 411 -19.14 -34.31 15.14
CA VAL A 411 -19.09 -33.51 16.36
C VAL A 411 -19.85 -34.17 17.52
N SER A 412 -20.92 -34.92 17.22
CA SER A 412 -21.66 -35.69 18.23
C SER A 412 -20.81 -36.75 18.95
N LYS A 413 -19.80 -37.34 18.28
CA LYS A 413 -18.84 -38.25 18.93
C LYS A 413 -17.83 -37.53 19.80
N LEU A 414 -17.74 -36.20 19.68
CA LEU A 414 -16.86 -35.34 20.46
C LEU A 414 -17.57 -34.68 21.63
N GLU A 415 -18.87 -34.91 21.83
CA GLU A 415 -19.68 -34.16 22.80
C GLU A 415 -19.15 -34.29 24.23
N MET A 416 -18.68 -35.47 24.62
CA MET A 416 -18.07 -35.71 25.94
C MET A 416 -16.69 -35.04 26.13
N TYR A 417 -16.11 -34.51 25.06
CA TYR A 417 -14.80 -33.87 25.03
C TYR A 417 -14.88 -32.36 24.76
N VAL A 418 -16.10 -31.79 24.75
CA VAL A 418 -16.31 -30.35 24.55
C VAL A 418 -15.75 -29.59 25.75
N VAL A 419 -14.85 -28.65 25.45
CA VAL A 419 -14.26 -27.71 26.41
C VAL A 419 -15.13 -26.46 26.50
N SER A 420 -15.54 -25.89 25.36
CA SER A 420 -16.52 -24.81 25.31
C SER A 420 -17.34 -24.84 24.03
N ARG A 421 -18.52 -24.19 24.10
CA ARG A 421 -19.45 -24.01 22.98
C ARG A 421 -20.05 -22.62 23.06
N GLU A 422 -19.78 -21.82 22.04
CA GLU A 422 -20.17 -20.41 21.98
C GLU A 422 -20.83 -20.12 20.61
N ASN A 423 -21.43 -18.93 20.46
CA ASN A 423 -21.94 -18.47 19.17
C ASN A 423 -21.43 -17.04 18.87
N PRO A 424 -20.12 -16.81 18.78
CA PRO A 424 -19.62 -15.47 18.57
C PRO A 424 -19.59 -15.09 17.07
N SER A 425 -19.54 -13.80 16.79
CA SER A 425 -19.21 -13.27 15.47
C SER A 425 -17.70 -13.15 15.24
N GLU A 426 -16.89 -13.17 16.31
CA GLU A 426 -15.42 -13.12 16.28
C GLU A 426 -14.81 -13.88 17.47
N GLY A 427 -13.56 -14.32 17.38
CA GLY A 427 -12.88 -14.96 18.49
C GLY A 427 -11.37 -14.97 18.33
N SER A 428 -10.67 -14.60 19.40
CA SER A 428 -9.21 -14.61 19.49
C SER A 428 -8.81 -15.18 20.84
N ASP A 429 -8.18 -16.36 20.85
CA ASP A 429 -7.90 -17.11 22.08
C ASP A 429 -6.82 -18.20 21.83
N GLU A 430 -6.36 -18.82 22.91
CA GLU A 430 -5.34 -19.87 22.93
C GLU A 430 -5.84 -21.11 23.66
N TYR A 431 -5.39 -22.29 23.22
CA TYR A 431 -5.52 -23.52 23.99
C TYR A 431 -4.16 -24.17 24.19
N THR A 432 -3.69 -24.21 25.44
CA THR A 432 -2.52 -24.97 25.86
C THR A 432 -2.93 -26.36 26.34
N ALA A 433 -2.37 -27.40 25.72
CA ALA A 433 -2.68 -28.77 26.10
C ALA A 433 -2.04 -29.13 27.44
N THR A 434 -2.84 -29.58 28.42
CA THR A 434 -2.33 -30.04 29.72
C THR A 434 -1.85 -31.49 29.71
N ALA A 435 -2.15 -32.22 28.63
CA ALA A 435 -1.75 -33.60 28.39
C ALA A 435 -1.61 -33.83 26.89
N ASN A 436 -1.01 -34.96 26.48
CA ASN A 436 -1.01 -35.34 25.08
C ASN A 436 -2.44 -35.63 24.59
N GLY A 437 -2.77 -35.16 23.40
CA GLY A 437 -4.09 -35.34 22.82
C GLY A 437 -4.29 -34.62 21.50
N VAL A 438 -5.56 -34.41 21.15
CA VAL A 438 -5.98 -33.77 19.91
C VAL A 438 -6.97 -32.66 20.23
N LEU A 439 -6.61 -31.43 19.85
CA LEU A 439 -7.53 -30.30 19.84
C LEU A 439 -8.30 -30.29 18.52
N VAL A 440 -9.62 -30.14 18.62
CA VAL A 440 -10.52 -29.96 17.47
C VAL A 440 -11.27 -28.66 17.64
N LEU A 441 -11.09 -27.75 16.69
CA LEU A 441 -11.83 -26.49 16.59
C LEU A 441 -12.88 -26.64 15.51
N VAL A 442 -14.12 -26.31 15.84
CA VAL A 442 -15.28 -26.51 14.94
C VAL A 442 -16.05 -25.20 14.79
N TRP A 443 -16.22 -24.76 13.55
CA TRP A 443 -17.19 -23.72 13.18
C TRP A 443 -18.38 -24.39 12.51
N ASP A 444 -19.58 -24.19 13.04
CA ASP A 444 -20.79 -24.89 12.64
C ASP A 444 -21.88 -23.90 12.18
N ASN A 445 -22.41 -24.11 10.97
CA ASN A 445 -23.50 -23.35 10.38
C ASN A 445 -24.78 -24.18 10.18
N LYS A 446 -25.01 -25.21 11.01
CA LYS A 446 -26.23 -26.04 10.96
C LYS A 446 -27.49 -25.34 11.42
N LYS A 447 -27.37 -24.28 12.22
CA LYS A 447 -28.54 -23.51 12.70
C LYS A 447 -29.09 -22.57 11.61
N SER A 448 -28.32 -22.25 10.57
CA SER A 448 -28.78 -21.40 9.47
C SER A 448 -29.49 -22.23 8.41
N TRP A 449 -30.61 -21.72 7.92
CA TRP A 449 -31.46 -22.44 6.97
C TRP A 449 -31.15 -22.08 5.52
N PHE A 450 -30.71 -20.84 5.27
CA PHE A 450 -30.46 -20.31 3.93
C PHE A 450 -29.16 -19.51 3.79
N THR A 451 -28.61 -19.02 4.89
CA THR A 451 -27.46 -18.10 4.87
C THR A 451 -26.14 -18.85 5.01
N ALA A 452 -25.21 -18.55 4.10
CA ALA A 452 -23.81 -18.93 4.26
C ALA A 452 -23.13 -17.98 5.23
N LYS A 453 -22.12 -18.47 5.96
CA LYS A 453 -21.24 -17.66 6.80
C LYS A 453 -19.88 -17.53 6.14
N HIS A 454 -19.32 -16.33 6.14
CA HIS A 454 -18.01 -16.06 5.55
C HIS A 454 -17.05 -15.76 6.69
N LEU A 455 -16.09 -16.65 6.91
CA LEU A 455 -15.14 -16.56 8.00
C LEU A 455 -13.76 -16.22 7.44
N GLN A 456 -13.10 -15.24 8.06
CA GLN A 456 -11.65 -15.07 7.94
C GLN A 456 -11.00 -15.63 9.19
N MET A 457 -9.93 -16.39 9.05
CA MET A 457 -9.24 -16.95 10.22
C MET A 457 -7.75 -17.15 10.01
N LYS A 458 -7.01 -17.10 11.13
CA LYS A 458 -5.62 -17.53 11.25
C LYS A 458 -5.49 -18.46 12.44
N LEU A 459 -4.83 -19.57 12.22
CA LEU A 459 -4.58 -20.57 13.25
C LEU A 459 -3.17 -21.12 13.11
N PHE A 460 -2.48 -21.30 14.22
CA PHE A 460 -1.17 -21.92 14.22
C PHE A 460 -0.87 -22.60 15.55
N LYS A 461 -0.01 -23.61 15.46
CA LYS A 461 0.49 -24.36 16.62
C LYS A 461 1.79 -23.70 17.12
N GLN A 462 1.93 -23.61 18.43
CA GLN A 462 3.11 -23.09 19.10
C GLN A 462 3.75 -24.18 19.96
N ALA A 463 5.08 -24.17 20.03
CA ALA A 463 5.82 -24.99 20.98
C ALA A 463 5.60 -24.46 22.41
N PRO A 464 5.88 -25.26 23.45
CA PRO A 464 5.76 -24.79 24.83
C PRO A 464 6.64 -23.57 25.04
N GLU A 465 6.13 -22.56 25.75
CA GLU A 465 6.95 -21.41 26.17
C GLU A 465 8.19 -21.95 26.90
N GLN A 466 9.38 -21.68 26.34
CA GLN A 466 10.60 -21.89 27.09
C GLN A 466 10.61 -20.83 28.19
N SER A 467 10.36 -21.24 29.44
CA SER A 467 10.62 -20.41 30.60
C SER A 467 12.06 -19.91 30.50
N SER A 468 12.24 -18.62 30.19
CA SER A 468 13.55 -18.00 30.23
C SER A 468 14.09 -18.10 31.66
N PRO A 469 15.37 -18.49 31.86
CA PRO A 469 15.94 -18.70 33.18
C PRO A 469 16.00 -17.43 34.03
#